data_AF-A0A952GC16-F1
#
_entry.id   AF-A0A952GC16-F1
#
_cell.length_a   1.000
_cell.length_b   1.000
_cell.length_c   1.000
_cell.angle_alpha   90.00
_cell.angle_beta   90.00
_cell.angle_gamma   90.00
#
_symmetry.space_group_name_H-M   'P 1'
#
loop_
_entity.id
_entity.type
_entity.pdbx_description
1 polymer ?
#
loop_
_entity_poly.entity_id
_entity_poly.type
_entity_poly.pdbx_seq_one_letter_code
_entity_poly.pdbx_strand_id
1 'polypeptide(L)'
;SKQMEREDRERLDLQVRAVALAVCVAEVDAETIDRINIYQASRLAMFNAVAGLSLAPDHLLIDAMRIDHPCPQTKLFYGDSLSLSIAAASVVAKVHRDALMRTADETHPGYGLASHKGYATPAHRRALKELGPTPLHRRSFAPVAGVDPDAALEAALEMDDLPFDEEVLSESAAGENAAWD
;
A
#
# COMPACT_ATOMS: atom_id res chain seq x y z
N SER A 1 15.39 1.80 10.06
CA SER A 1 15.33 1.57 8.59
C SER A 1 15.26 2.87 7.76
N LYS A 2 14.38 3.82 8.07
CA LYS A 2 14.19 5.04 7.25
C LYS A 2 15.34 6.05 7.31
N GLN A 3 16.18 5.98 8.35
CA GLN A 3 17.33 6.86 8.59
C GLN A 3 18.66 6.32 8.05
N MET A 4 18.63 5.18 7.34
CA MET A 4 19.84 4.49 6.88
C MET A 4 19.95 4.55 5.36
N GLU A 5 21.19 4.66 4.89
CA GLU A 5 21.52 4.48 3.47
C GLU A 5 21.22 3.06 3.00
N ARG A 6 21.07 2.90 1.69
CA ARG A 6 20.74 1.60 1.09
C ARG A 6 21.77 0.53 1.44
N GLU A 7 23.05 0.83 1.23
CA GLU A 7 24.15 -0.12 1.45
C GLU A 7 24.21 -0.58 2.91
N ASP A 8 24.02 0.35 3.85
CA ASP A 8 23.99 0.03 5.27
C ASP A 8 22.80 -0.86 5.64
N ARG A 9 21.62 -0.64 5.02
CA ARG A 9 20.45 -1.52 5.21
C ARG A 9 20.68 -2.91 4.65
N GLU A 10 21.24 -3.02 3.45
CA GLU A 10 21.51 -4.32 2.82
C GLU A 10 22.56 -5.10 3.64
N ARG A 11 23.60 -4.43 4.16
CA ARG A 11 24.56 -5.04 5.11
C ARG A 11 23.88 -5.49 6.40
N LEU A 12 23.00 -4.67 6.97
CA LEU A 12 22.30 -5.01 8.21
C LEU A 12 21.29 -6.16 8.00
N ASP A 13 20.59 -6.23 6.88
CA ASP A 13 19.69 -7.37 6.55
C ASP A 13 20.46 -8.69 6.55
N LEU A 14 21.66 -8.73 5.95
CA LEU A 14 22.53 -9.91 5.99
C LEU A 14 22.92 -10.29 7.41
N GLN A 15 23.27 -9.32 8.25
CA GLN A 15 23.61 -9.56 9.65
C GLN A 15 22.41 -10.09 10.44
N VAL A 16 21.22 -9.49 10.26
CA VAL A 16 19.98 -9.95 10.91
C VAL A 16 19.69 -11.39 10.53
N ARG A 17 19.74 -11.73 9.23
CA ARG A 17 19.48 -13.10 8.76
C ARG A 17 20.51 -14.13 9.25
N ALA A 18 21.74 -13.69 9.53
CA ALA A 18 22.78 -14.58 10.06
C ALA A 18 22.61 -14.90 11.55
N VAL A 19 21.99 -14.01 12.33
CA VAL A 19 21.90 -14.15 13.80
C VAL A 19 20.49 -14.41 14.32
N ALA A 20 19.45 -14.07 13.56
CA ALA A 20 18.07 -14.31 13.96
C ALA A 20 17.74 -15.81 13.93
N LEU A 21 17.01 -16.27 14.95
CA LEU A 21 16.59 -17.67 15.05
C LEU A 21 15.65 -18.09 13.91
N ALA A 22 14.78 -17.18 13.48
CA ALA A 22 13.90 -17.37 12.33
C ALA A 22 13.57 -16.00 11.71
N VAL A 23 13.46 -15.97 10.38
CA VAL A 23 13.03 -14.80 9.60
C VAL A 23 12.07 -15.27 8.53
N CYS A 24 10.93 -14.60 8.42
CA CYS A 24 9.97 -14.82 7.34
C CYS A 24 9.48 -13.47 6.82
N VAL A 25 9.28 -13.40 5.51
CA VAL A 25 8.72 -12.24 4.82
C VAL A 25 7.49 -12.72 4.07
N ALA A 26 6.38 -12.00 4.20
CA ALA A 26 5.16 -12.26 3.47
C ALA A 26 4.73 -11.02 2.70
N GLU A 27 4.14 -11.25 1.55
CA GLU A 27 3.66 -10.23 0.61
C GLU A 27 2.14 -10.32 0.48
N VAL A 28 1.52 -9.19 0.16
CA VAL A 28 0.12 -9.11 -0.23
C VAL A 28 0.07 -8.27 -1.50
N ASP A 29 -0.54 -8.81 -2.55
CA ASP A 29 -0.61 -8.18 -3.87
C ASP A 29 -1.54 -6.95 -3.89
N ALA A 30 -1.43 -6.16 -4.96
CA ALA A 30 -2.21 -4.93 -5.13
C ALA A 30 -3.71 -5.21 -5.22
N GLU A 31 -4.12 -6.28 -5.91
CA GLU A 31 -5.52 -6.70 -6.04
C GLU A 31 -6.15 -7.00 -4.67
N THR A 32 -5.46 -7.77 -3.82
CA THR A 32 -5.92 -8.07 -2.47
C THR A 32 -5.98 -6.79 -1.65
N ILE A 33 -4.99 -5.90 -1.75
CA ILE A 33 -5.03 -4.59 -1.07
C ILE A 33 -6.26 -3.78 -1.48
N ASP A 34 -6.59 -3.75 -2.77
CA ASP A 34 -7.77 -3.06 -3.27
C ASP A 34 -9.06 -3.68 -2.71
N ARG A 35 -9.12 -5.02 -2.61
CA ARG A 35 -10.28 -5.75 -2.07
C ARG A 35 -10.48 -5.59 -0.56
N ILE A 36 -9.40 -5.60 0.24
CA ILE A 36 -9.51 -5.65 1.70
C ILE A 36 -9.02 -4.38 2.41
N ASN A 37 -8.64 -3.35 1.66
CA ASN A 37 -7.94 -2.13 2.10
C ASN A 37 -6.53 -2.35 2.69
N ILE A 38 -5.74 -1.27 2.70
CA ILE A 38 -4.33 -1.32 3.12
C ILE A 38 -4.13 -1.68 4.60
N TYR A 39 -5.10 -1.37 5.46
CA TYR A 39 -5.01 -1.69 6.87
C TYR A 39 -5.13 -3.20 7.09
N GLN A 40 -6.15 -3.85 6.52
CA GLN A 40 -6.29 -5.30 6.65
C GLN A 40 -5.22 -6.05 5.86
N ALA A 41 -4.80 -5.54 4.70
CA ALA A 41 -3.68 -6.13 3.96
C ALA A 41 -2.37 -6.10 4.76
N SER A 42 -2.11 -5.01 5.50
CA SER A 42 -0.95 -4.95 6.40
C SER A 42 -1.05 -5.98 7.53
N ARG A 43 -2.24 -6.16 8.12
CA ARG A 43 -2.48 -7.19 9.15
C ARG A 43 -2.31 -8.60 8.60
N LEU A 44 -2.81 -8.85 7.38
CA LEU A 44 -2.69 -10.13 6.68
C LEU A 44 -1.22 -10.46 6.38
N ALA A 45 -0.45 -9.50 5.86
CA ALA A 45 0.98 -9.68 5.62
C ALA A 45 1.72 -10.02 6.92
N MET A 46 1.44 -9.31 8.02
CA MET A 46 2.05 -9.60 9.32
C MET A 46 1.64 -10.98 9.86
N PHE A 47 0.36 -11.36 9.73
CA PHE A 47 -0.12 -12.68 10.12
C PHE A 47 0.59 -13.79 9.33
N ASN A 48 0.64 -13.67 8.01
CA ASN A 48 1.31 -14.63 7.14
C ASN A 48 2.83 -14.72 7.44
N ALA A 49 3.47 -13.60 7.75
CA ALA A 49 4.88 -13.58 8.14
C ALA A 49 5.11 -14.35 9.45
N VAL A 50 4.24 -14.20 10.45
CA VAL A 50 4.33 -14.97 11.70
C VAL A 50 4.05 -16.45 11.46
N ALA A 51 3.01 -16.77 10.69
CA ALA A 51 2.63 -18.15 10.36
C ALA A 51 3.70 -18.90 9.54
N GLY A 52 4.50 -18.17 8.77
CA GLY A 52 5.60 -18.72 7.98
C GLY A 52 6.94 -18.81 8.73
N LEU A 53 7.00 -18.45 10.02
CA LEU A 53 8.23 -18.65 10.81
C LEU A 53 8.48 -20.15 11.03
N SER A 54 9.74 -20.57 10.91
CA SER A 54 10.16 -21.93 11.26
C SER A 54 10.10 -22.21 12.77
N LEU A 55 10.04 -21.16 13.59
CA LEU A 55 9.96 -21.21 15.04
C LEU A 55 8.78 -20.37 15.50
N ALA A 56 7.88 -20.97 16.28
CA ALA A 56 6.74 -20.28 16.85
C ALA A 56 7.20 -19.29 17.95
N PRO A 57 6.77 -18.02 17.92
CA PRO A 57 7.09 -17.07 18.98
C PRO A 57 6.20 -17.26 20.20
N ASP A 58 6.76 -17.02 21.39
CA ASP A 58 5.99 -16.98 22.65
C ASP A 58 5.29 -15.64 22.87
N HIS A 59 5.80 -14.56 22.27
CA HIS A 59 5.23 -13.21 22.34
C HIS A 59 5.55 -12.40 21.09
N LEU A 60 4.61 -11.57 20.63
CA LEU A 60 4.78 -10.68 19.47
C LEU A 60 4.94 -9.22 19.90
N LEU A 61 5.97 -8.54 19.39
CA LEU A 61 6.10 -7.09 19.46
C LEU A 61 5.74 -6.51 18.09
N ILE A 62 4.67 -5.72 18.00
CA ILE A 62 4.13 -5.23 16.72
C ILE A 62 4.04 -3.71 16.74
N ASP A 63 4.54 -3.08 15.66
CA ASP A 63 4.48 -1.63 15.50
C ASP A 63 3.05 -1.17 15.13
N ALA A 64 2.50 -0.31 15.96
CA ALA A 64 1.23 0.41 15.79
C ALA A 64 -0.05 -0.42 15.55
N MET A 65 -0.03 -1.76 15.56
CA MET A 65 -1.22 -2.58 15.32
C MET A 65 -1.24 -3.93 16.07
N ARG A 66 -2.35 -4.67 15.92
CA ARG A 66 -2.53 -6.05 16.38
C ARG A 66 -3.00 -6.91 15.21
N ILE A 67 -2.62 -8.18 15.22
CA ILE A 67 -3.05 -9.18 14.24
C ILE A 67 -3.93 -10.24 14.90
N ASP A 68 -4.75 -10.93 14.12
CA ASP A 68 -5.63 -11.99 14.62
C ASP A 68 -4.84 -13.29 14.81
N HIS A 69 -3.96 -13.31 15.81
CA HIS A 69 -3.07 -14.43 16.13
C HIS A 69 -3.14 -14.78 17.63
N PRO A 70 -3.17 -16.07 18.01
CA PRO A 70 -3.36 -16.49 19.40
C PRO A 70 -2.18 -16.15 20.32
N CYS A 71 -0.97 -16.00 19.76
CA CYS A 71 0.20 -15.55 20.52
C CYS A 71 -0.07 -14.21 21.21
N PRO A 72 0.29 -14.06 22.51
CA PRO A 72 0.27 -12.77 23.20
C PRO A 72 1.03 -11.68 22.43
N GLN A 73 0.51 -10.44 22.46
CA GLN A 73 1.04 -9.34 21.64
C GLN A 73 1.14 -8.04 22.45
N THR A 74 2.26 -7.34 22.27
CA THR A 74 2.45 -5.95 22.72
C THR A 74 2.49 -5.05 21.49
N LYS A 75 1.51 -4.15 21.40
CA LYS A 75 1.50 -3.06 20.43
C LYS A 75 2.41 -1.95 20.95
N LEU A 76 3.39 -1.55 20.14
CA LEU A 76 4.30 -0.43 20.44
C LEU A 76 4.07 0.68 19.42
N PHE A 77 4.01 1.92 19.87
CA PHE A 77 4.07 3.07 18.97
C PHE A 77 5.53 3.48 18.79
N TYR A 78 5.95 3.74 17.55
CA TYR A 78 7.36 3.98 17.22
C TYR A 78 8.25 2.78 17.56
N GLY A 79 7.73 1.57 17.34
CA GLY A 79 8.36 0.33 17.78
C GLY A 79 9.76 0.12 17.22
N ASP A 80 10.06 0.65 16.03
CA ASP A 80 11.37 0.57 15.40
C ASP A 80 12.47 1.37 16.12
N SER A 81 12.10 2.35 16.94
CA SER A 81 13.03 3.09 17.80
C SER A 81 13.14 2.52 19.23
N LEU A 82 12.17 1.69 19.62
CA LEU A 82 12.06 1.15 20.99
C LEU A 82 12.43 -0.33 21.11
N SER A 83 12.42 -1.08 20.00
CA SER A 83 12.65 -2.53 19.98
C SER A 83 13.60 -2.92 18.86
N LEU A 84 14.69 -3.62 19.22
CA LEU A 84 15.63 -4.18 18.25
C LEU A 84 14.97 -5.19 17.32
N SER A 85 14.04 -6.01 17.81
CA SER A 85 13.33 -7.01 16.99
C SER A 85 12.45 -6.33 15.95
N ILE A 86 11.74 -5.26 16.31
CA ILE A 86 10.94 -4.48 15.36
C ILE A 86 11.86 -3.77 14.36
N ALA A 87 12.95 -3.15 14.83
CA ALA A 87 13.91 -2.48 13.97
C ALA A 87 14.52 -3.43 12.92
N ALA A 88 14.90 -4.64 13.35
CA ALA A 88 15.40 -5.71 12.49
C ALA A 88 14.35 -6.12 11.45
N ALA A 89 13.12 -6.40 11.87
CA ALA A 89 12.03 -6.74 10.95
C ALA A 89 11.75 -5.62 9.92
N SER A 90 11.77 -4.35 10.33
CA SER A 90 11.60 -3.20 9.43
C SER A 90 12.75 -3.05 8.42
N VAL A 91 13.97 -3.49 8.74
CA VAL A 91 15.09 -3.51 7.80
C VAL A 91 14.89 -4.62 6.78
N VAL A 92 14.62 -5.85 7.24
CA VAL A 92 14.37 -7.03 6.39
C VAL A 92 13.25 -6.74 5.39
N ALA A 93 12.11 -6.23 5.88
CA ALA A 93 10.96 -5.90 5.04
C ALA A 93 11.29 -4.81 4.00
N LYS A 94 12.07 -3.78 4.38
CA LYS A 94 12.43 -2.70 3.46
C LYS A 94 13.40 -3.16 2.38
N VAL A 95 14.43 -3.93 2.73
CA VAL A 95 15.39 -4.49 1.77
C VAL A 95 14.67 -5.39 0.76
N HIS A 96 13.80 -6.27 1.26
CA HIS A 96 12.97 -7.13 0.41
C HIS A 96 12.08 -6.31 -0.55
N ARG A 97 11.31 -5.36 -0.02
CA ARG A 97 10.40 -4.53 -0.82
C ARG A 97 11.14 -3.69 -1.87
N ASP A 98 12.34 -3.22 -1.56
CA ASP A 98 13.16 -2.43 -2.49
C ASP A 98 13.78 -3.28 -3.59
N ALA A 99 14.09 -4.55 -3.32
CA ALA A 99 14.52 -5.52 -4.31
C ALA A 99 13.39 -5.84 -5.30
N LEU A 100 12.18 -6.12 -4.80
CA LEU A 100 10.99 -6.34 -5.64
C LEU A 100 10.74 -5.18 -6.61
N MET A 101 10.98 -3.93 -6.21
CA MET A 101 10.80 -2.77 -7.10
C MET A 101 11.88 -2.60 -8.15
N ARG A 102 13.07 -3.13 -7.92
CA ARG A 102 14.09 -3.16 -8.98
C ARG A 102 13.69 -4.17 -10.04
N THR A 103 13.31 -5.37 -9.61
CA THR A 103 12.78 -6.40 -10.53
C THR A 103 11.53 -5.92 -11.26
N ALA A 104 10.61 -5.25 -10.57
CA ALA A 104 9.42 -4.68 -11.22
C ALA A 104 9.73 -3.58 -12.24
N ASP A 105 10.81 -2.81 -12.05
CA ASP A 105 11.25 -1.80 -13.02
C ASP A 105 11.80 -2.44 -14.30
N GLU A 106 12.44 -3.61 -14.17
CA GLU A 106 12.92 -4.41 -15.31
C GLU A 106 11.74 -5.00 -16.10
N THR A 107 10.68 -5.46 -15.40
CA THR A 107 9.49 -6.05 -16.05
C THR A 107 8.49 -5.01 -16.54
N HIS A 108 8.49 -3.80 -15.97
CA HIS A 108 7.64 -2.67 -16.35
C HIS A 108 8.51 -1.44 -16.63
N PRO A 109 9.28 -1.44 -17.74
CA PRO A 109 10.17 -0.33 -18.06
C PRO A 109 9.40 0.96 -18.33
N GLY A 110 10.03 2.10 -18.01
CA GLY A 110 9.46 3.43 -18.21
C GLY A 110 8.76 4.03 -16.99
N TYR A 111 8.43 3.22 -15.97
CA TYR A 111 7.81 3.73 -14.75
C TYR A 111 8.80 4.33 -13.75
N GLY A 112 10.05 3.84 -13.70
CA GLY A 112 11.07 4.30 -12.74
C GLY A 112 10.91 3.72 -11.33
N LEU A 113 10.28 2.54 -11.23
CA LEU A 113 9.97 1.84 -9.99
C LEU A 113 11.22 1.56 -9.15
N ALA A 114 12.37 1.32 -9.77
CA ALA A 114 13.62 1.10 -9.07
C ALA A 114 14.05 2.33 -8.25
N SER A 115 13.64 3.54 -8.63
CA SER A 115 13.97 4.77 -7.93
C SER A 115 12.96 5.06 -6.82
N HIS A 116 11.69 5.30 -7.19
CA HIS A 116 10.67 5.77 -6.25
C HIS A 116 9.84 4.65 -5.62
N LYS A 117 10.12 3.37 -5.90
CA LYS A 117 9.52 2.21 -5.21
C LYS A 117 7.98 2.14 -5.29
N GLY A 118 7.40 2.73 -6.33
CA GLY A 118 5.96 2.84 -6.49
C GLY A 118 5.29 4.02 -5.74
N TYR A 119 6.03 4.84 -4.99
CA TYR A 119 5.47 6.08 -4.43
C TYR A 119 5.01 7.02 -5.54
N ALA A 120 3.95 7.78 -5.29
CA ALA A 120 3.31 8.68 -6.26
C ALA A 120 4.11 9.97 -6.49
N THR A 121 5.38 9.84 -6.92
CA THR A 121 6.24 10.96 -7.30
C THR A 121 5.75 11.62 -8.60
N PRO A 122 6.13 12.87 -8.91
CA PRO A 122 5.76 13.50 -10.17
C PRO A 122 6.15 12.67 -11.41
N ALA A 123 7.30 11.99 -11.37
CA ALA A 123 7.73 11.09 -12.44
C ALA A 123 6.78 9.89 -12.57
N HIS A 124 6.43 9.24 -11.44
CA HIS A 124 5.53 8.09 -11.46
C HIS A 124 4.13 8.45 -11.96
N ARG A 125 3.59 9.60 -11.54
CA ARG A 125 2.29 10.09 -12.02
C ARG A 125 2.28 10.38 -13.51
N ARG A 126 3.41 10.82 -14.07
CA ARG A 126 3.56 11.03 -15.50
C ARG A 126 3.56 9.70 -16.25
N ALA A 127 4.39 8.75 -15.80
CA ALA A 127 4.42 7.41 -16.37
C ALA A 127 3.04 6.73 -16.32
N LEU A 128 2.31 6.86 -15.22
CA LEU A 128 0.93 6.38 -15.10
C LEU A 128 -0.01 6.97 -16.16
N LYS A 129 0.10 8.26 -16.45
CA LYS A 129 -0.72 8.91 -17.49
C LYS A 129 -0.33 8.50 -18.90
N GLU A 130 0.95 8.25 -19.14
CA GLU A 130 1.49 7.93 -20.47
C GLU A 130 1.39 6.44 -20.81
N LEU A 131 1.58 5.56 -19.82
CA LEU A 131 1.68 4.11 -19.98
C LEU A 131 0.47 3.35 -19.42
N GLY A 132 -0.42 4.03 -18.69
CA GLY A 132 -1.54 3.42 -17.96
C GLY A 132 -1.10 2.78 -16.63
N PRO A 133 -2.03 2.12 -15.90
CA PRO A 133 -1.69 1.32 -14.73
C PRO A 133 -1.25 -0.10 -15.10
N THR A 134 -0.36 -0.67 -14.27
CA THR A 134 0.03 -2.10 -14.31
C THR A 134 -0.68 -2.89 -13.21
N PRO A 135 -0.65 -4.24 -13.22
CA PRO A 135 -1.19 -5.05 -12.11
C PRO A 135 -0.55 -4.79 -10.73
N LEU A 136 0.62 -4.12 -10.69
CA LEU A 136 1.26 -3.73 -9.42
C LEU A 136 0.66 -2.45 -8.81
N HIS A 137 -0.16 -1.73 -9.58
CA HIS A 137 -0.81 -0.52 -9.12
C HIS A 137 -2.08 -0.87 -8.34
N ARG A 138 -2.27 -0.18 -7.22
CA ARG A 138 -3.47 -0.28 -6.39
C ARG A 138 -4.53 0.62 -6.99
N ARG A 139 -5.51 0.03 -7.68
CA ARG A 139 -6.56 0.75 -8.41
C ARG A 139 -7.44 1.57 -7.48
N SER A 140 -7.60 1.15 -6.22
CA SER A 140 -8.35 1.89 -5.20
C SER A 140 -7.65 3.15 -4.66
N PHE A 141 -6.37 3.37 -5.01
CA PHE A 141 -5.58 4.48 -4.48
C PHE A 141 -5.49 5.62 -5.50
N ALA A 142 -5.73 6.86 -5.07
CA ALA A 142 -5.30 8.02 -5.84
C ALA A 142 -3.76 7.99 -5.98
N PRO A 143 -3.20 8.25 -7.18
CA PRO A 143 -3.85 8.79 -8.38
C PRO A 143 -4.32 7.74 -9.40
N VAL A 144 -4.19 6.43 -9.12
CA VAL A 144 -4.50 5.35 -10.06
C VAL A 144 -6.00 5.28 -10.36
N ALA A 145 -6.85 5.43 -9.34
CA ALA A 145 -8.31 5.45 -9.48
C ALA A 145 -8.83 6.43 -10.54
N GLY A 146 -8.11 7.54 -10.78
CA GLY A 146 -8.49 8.55 -11.78
C GLY A 146 -7.85 8.37 -13.16
N VAL A 147 -7.07 7.32 -13.36
CA VAL A 147 -6.35 7.01 -14.62
C VAL A 147 -6.75 5.64 -15.17
N ASP A 148 -7.41 4.81 -14.36
CA ASP A 148 -7.89 3.50 -14.74
C ASP A 148 -9.19 3.61 -15.58
N PRO A 149 -9.18 3.21 -16.87
CA PRO A 149 -10.37 3.26 -17.72
C PRO A 149 -11.50 2.36 -17.21
N ASP A 150 -11.17 1.25 -16.54
CA ASP A 150 -12.18 0.34 -16.00
C ASP A 150 -12.84 0.94 -14.77
N ALA A 151 -12.07 1.59 -13.88
CA ALA A 151 -12.63 2.33 -12.75
C ALA A 151 -13.43 3.57 -13.20
N ALA A 152 -13.00 4.22 -14.29
CA ALA A 152 -13.76 5.31 -14.90
C ALA A 152 -15.07 4.80 -15.55
N LEU A 153 -15.06 3.60 -16.13
CA LEU A 153 -16.25 2.94 -16.67
C LEU A 153 -17.19 2.46 -15.56
N GLU A 154 -16.68 1.85 -14.49
CA GLU A 154 -17.47 1.45 -13.32
C GLU A 154 -18.09 2.67 -12.63
N ALA A 155 -17.31 3.75 -12.41
CA ALA A 155 -17.85 5.00 -11.88
C ALA A 155 -18.90 5.63 -12.80
N ALA A 156 -18.74 5.54 -14.13
CA ALA A 156 -19.74 6.01 -15.08
C ALA A 156 -21.01 5.16 -15.07
N LEU A 157 -20.88 3.83 -14.92
CA LEU A 157 -22.00 2.90 -14.79
C LEU A 157 -22.74 3.09 -13.47
N GLU A 158 -22.06 3.38 -12.36
CA GLU A 158 -22.67 3.73 -11.07
C GLU A 158 -23.42 5.08 -11.11
N MET A 159 -22.98 6.01 -11.97
CA MET A 159 -23.67 7.30 -12.17
C MET A 159 -24.93 7.18 -13.04
N ASP A 160 -24.98 6.22 -13.97
CA ASP A 160 -26.16 5.95 -14.81
C ASP A 160 -27.28 5.19 -14.05
N ASP A 161 -26.96 4.58 -12.90
CA ASP A 161 -27.92 3.84 -12.05
C ASP A 161 -28.57 4.73 -10.96
N LEU A 162 -28.29 6.04 -10.95
CA LEU A 162 -29.02 6.98 -10.10
C LEU A 162 -30.41 7.23 -10.72
N PRO A 163 -31.51 7.08 -9.95
CA PRO A 163 -32.84 7.41 -10.46
C PRO A 163 -32.83 8.88 -10.89
N PHE A 164 -33.11 9.12 -12.17
CA PHE A 164 -33.47 10.43 -12.69
C PHE A 164 -34.80 10.83 -12.02
N ASP A 165 -34.73 11.46 -10.85
CA ASP A 165 -35.88 12.12 -10.25
C ASP A 165 -36.21 13.35 -11.10
N GLU A 166 -37.21 13.21 -11.98
CA GLU A 166 -37.77 14.31 -12.78
C GLU A 166 -38.30 15.48 -11.91
N GLU A 167 -38.42 15.30 -10.59
CA GLU A 167 -38.88 16.35 -9.66
C GLU A 167 -37.89 17.51 -9.48
N VAL A 168 -36.58 17.29 -9.67
CA VAL A 168 -35.55 18.34 -9.41
C VAL A 168 -35.53 19.43 -10.49
N LEU A 169 -36.08 19.19 -11.68
CA LEU A 169 -36.16 20.19 -12.76
C LEU A 169 -37.40 21.09 -12.67
N SER A 170 -38.30 20.83 -11.72
CA SER A 170 -39.52 21.64 -11.55
C SER A 170 -39.33 22.84 -10.61
N GLU A 171 -38.30 22.86 -9.75
CA GLU A 171 -38.05 23.96 -8.81
C GLU A 171 -37.12 25.05 -9.36
N SER A 172 -36.40 24.82 -10.47
CA SER A 172 -35.53 25.84 -11.06
C SER A 172 -36.21 26.75 -12.10
N ALA A 173 -37.51 26.55 -12.38
CA ALA A 173 -38.27 27.35 -13.35
C ALA A 173 -39.17 28.42 -12.70
N ALA A 174 -39.10 28.61 -11.37
CA ALA A 174 -39.85 29.64 -10.64
C ALA A 174 -38.89 30.57 -9.89
N GLY A 175 -38.18 31.43 -10.61
CA GLY A 175 -37.22 32.33 -9.98
C GLY A 175 -36.61 33.41 -10.87
N GLU A 176 -37.30 33.87 -11.92
CA GLU A 176 -36.93 35.13 -12.60
C GLU A 176 -37.73 36.30 -12.00
N ASN A 177 -37.04 37.18 -11.27
CA ASN A 177 -37.06 38.65 -11.42
C ASN A 177 -36.65 39.37 -10.13
N ALA A 178 -35.37 39.72 -10.01
CA ALA A 178 -34.95 40.92 -9.31
C ALA A 178 -33.73 41.51 -10.03
N ALA A 179 -33.89 42.76 -10.45
CA ALA A 179 -33.06 43.50 -11.37
C ALA A 179 -31.78 44.08 -10.73
N TRP A 180 -30.68 43.98 -11.50
CA TRP A 180 -29.57 44.91 -11.75
C TRP A 180 -29.29 46.06 -10.77
N ASP A 181 -28.08 46.03 -10.18
CA ASP A 181 -27.04 47.05 -10.34
C ASP A 181 -25.66 46.37 -10.39
#